data_AF-K9AD07-F1
#
_entry.id   AF-K9AD07-F1
#
_cell.length_a   1.000
_cell.length_b   1.000
_cell.length_c   1.000
_cell.angle_alpha   90.00
_cell.angle_beta   90.00
_cell.angle_gamma   90.00
#
_symmetry.space_group_name_H-M   'P 1'
#
loop_
_entity.id
_entity.type
_entity.pdbx_description
1 polymer ?
#
loop_
_entity_poly.entity_id
_entity_poly.type
_entity_poly.pdbx_seq_one_letter_code
_entity_poly.pdbx_strand_id
1 'polypeptide(L)'
;MPVIQIDPDRSADCLTIGWRLPAGADAVWAHLQDVDALSEWLGRPLTFDSRLGGEIIVDHADSYLCRSEVLAIDGHSAEMTWSFPDEPTSRISVAVAAGDLSGEGVEGPSADGTSASGPSADGTSTSGRSADGGDEEPASVLTLRHLGLGDLIDSYATGWLTHLSFFEASLAGTPLPWEQFWPLCETFDRLLDRTGR
;
A
#
# COMPACT_ATOMS: atom_id res chain seq x y z
N MET A 1 8.20 5.55 -7.66
CA MET A 1 7.69 6.21 -6.45
C MET A 1 6.41 5.48 -6.07
N PRO A 2 6.30 4.93 -4.86
CA PRO A 2 5.19 4.04 -4.51
C PRO A 2 3.89 4.81 -4.27
N VAL A 3 3.97 6.03 -3.72
CA VAL A 3 2.80 6.92 -3.62
C VAL A 3 2.37 7.40 -5.01
N ILE A 4 1.10 7.17 -5.36
CA ILE A 4 0.52 7.62 -6.63
C ILE A 4 -0.58 8.68 -6.43
N GLN A 5 -1.16 8.78 -5.23
CA GLN A 5 -2.18 9.77 -4.91
C GLN A 5 -2.14 10.11 -3.41
N ILE A 6 -2.30 11.40 -3.10
CA ILE A 6 -2.61 11.91 -1.76
C ILE A 6 -3.64 13.02 -1.99
N ASP A 7 -4.86 12.83 -1.53
CA ASP A 7 -5.98 13.73 -1.81
C ASP A 7 -6.81 13.99 -0.54
N PRO A 8 -6.52 15.08 0.19
CA PRO A 8 -7.35 15.52 1.30
C PRO A 8 -8.54 16.37 0.80
N ASP A 9 -9.71 15.76 0.70
CA ASP A 9 -10.97 16.46 0.43
C ASP A 9 -11.61 16.93 1.75
N ARG A 10 -11.32 18.18 2.12
CA ARG A 10 -11.87 18.82 3.32
C ARG A 10 -13.38 19.08 3.24
N SER A 11 -13.95 19.13 2.03
CA SER A 11 -15.39 19.35 1.86
C SER A 11 -16.19 18.08 2.08
N ALA A 12 -15.64 16.93 1.68
CA ALA A 12 -16.19 15.62 1.94
C ALA A 12 -15.70 14.98 3.25
N ASP A 13 -14.80 15.66 3.98
CA ASP A 13 -14.14 15.15 5.18
C ASP A 13 -13.51 13.76 4.94
N CYS A 14 -12.71 13.67 3.88
CA CYS A 14 -12.16 12.43 3.37
C CYS A 14 -10.70 12.60 2.94
N LEU A 15 -9.81 11.76 3.46
CA LEU A 15 -8.47 11.57 2.95
C LEU A 15 -8.43 10.33 2.05
N THR A 16 -7.89 10.46 0.84
CA THR A 16 -7.61 9.31 -0.05
C THR A 16 -6.10 9.20 -0.30
N ILE A 17 -5.52 8.02 -0.08
CA ILE A 17 -4.14 7.70 -0.42
C ILE A 17 -4.12 6.50 -1.37
N GLY A 18 -3.43 6.66 -2.49
CA GLY A 18 -3.15 5.59 -3.43
C GLY A 18 -1.68 5.18 -3.35
N TRP A 19 -1.41 3.89 -3.17
CA TRP A 19 -0.09 3.32 -3.01
C TRP A 19 0.11 2.14 -3.95
N ARG A 20 1.10 2.23 -4.84
CA ARG A 20 1.49 1.16 -5.74
C ARG A 20 2.49 0.24 -5.05
N LEU A 21 2.20 -1.06 -5.06
CA LEU A 21 3.02 -2.10 -4.44
C LEU A 21 3.50 -3.08 -5.52
N PRO A 22 4.75 -3.56 -5.45
CA PRO A 22 5.28 -4.50 -6.43
C PRO A 22 4.62 -5.88 -6.34
N ALA A 23 4.03 -6.23 -5.19
CA ALA A 23 3.34 -7.50 -5.00
C ALA A 23 1.93 -7.49 -5.60
N GLY A 24 1.46 -8.68 -5.99
CA GLY A 24 0.11 -8.92 -6.47
C GLY A 24 -0.98 -8.65 -5.44
N ALA A 25 -2.22 -8.48 -5.92
CA ALA A 25 -3.35 -8.06 -5.09
C ALA A 25 -3.68 -9.08 -4.00
N ASP A 26 -3.61 -10.38 -4.31
CA ASP A 26 -3.85 -11.46 -3.35
C ASP A 26 -2.81 -11.43 -2.22
N ALA A 27 -1.53 -11.22 -2.56
CA ALA A 27 -0.44 -11.16 -1.59
C ALA A 27 -0.57 -9.93 -0.67
N VAL A 28 -0.87 -8.75 -1.22
CA VAL A 28 -1.10 -7.53 -0.43
C VAL A 28 -2.30 -7.69 0.50
N TRP A 29 -3.40 -8.26 -0.02
CA TRP A 29 -4.60 -8.48 0.78
C TRP A 29 -4.40 -9.52 1.90
N ALA A 30 -3.65 -10.58 1.62
CA ALA A 30 -3.26 -11.55 2.64
C ALA A 30 -2.42 -10.89 3.74
N HIS A 31 -1.47 -10.02 3.38
CA HIS A 31 -0.62 -9.30 4.34
C HIS A 31 -1.38 -8.32 5.21
N LEU A 32 -2.41 -7.64 4.67
CA LEU A 32 -3.31 -6.78 5.45
C LEU A 32 -4.09 -7.55 6.53
N GLN A 33 -4.29 -8.85 6.34
CA GLN A 33 -4.99 -9.73 7.28
C GLN A 33 -4.05 -10.56 8.16
N ASP A 34 -2.74 -10.44 7.96
CA ASP A 34 -1.75 -11.18 8.74
C ASP A 34 -1.54 -10.50 10.10
N VAL A 35 -2.07 -11.14 11.13
CA VAL A 35 -1.95 -10.68 12.52
C VAL A 35 -0.50 -10.71 13.02
N ASP A 36 0.33 -11.62 12.52
CA ASP A 36 1.72 -11.74 12.94
C ASP A 36 2.55 -10.57 12.38
N ALA A 37 2.24 -10.17 11.14
CA ALA A 37 2.88 -9.01 10.48
C ALA A 37 2.32 -7.66 10.95
N LEU A 38 1.13 -7.60 11.56
CA LEU A 38 0.48 -6.33 11.94
C LEU A 38 1.36 -5.46 12.85
N SER A 39 2.12 -6.11 13.74
CA SER A 39 3.05 -5.45 14.67
C SER A 39 4.26 -4.80 14.01
N GLU A 40 4.52 -5.12 12.74
CA GLU A 40 5.61 -4.55 11.96
C GLU A 40 5.24 -3.21 11.32
N TRP A 41 3.95 -2.90 11.18
CA TRP A 41 3.53 -1.71 10.43
C TRP A 41 2.40 -0.90 11.03
N LEU A 42 1.43 -1.50 11.72
CA LEU A 42 0.29 -0.76 12.28
C LEU A 42 0.42 -0.55 13.79
N GLY A 43 0.87 -1.58 14.50
CA GLY A 43 0.97 -1.58 15.96
C GLY A 43 0.67 -2.96 16.52
N ARG A 44 0.72 -3.12 17.84
CA ARG A 44 0.56 -4.44 18.47
C ARG A 44 -0.91 -4.86 18.50
N PRO A 45 -1.32 -5.98 17.86
CA PRO A 45 -2.69 -6.46 17.99
C PRO A 45 -2.96 -6.99 19.41
N LEU A 46 -4.10 -6.60 19.98
CA LEU A 46 -4.67 -7.18 21.19
C LEU A 46 -5.84 -8.11 20.86
N THR A 47 -6.63 -7.74 19.84
CA THR A 47 -7.72 -8.53 19.26
C THR A 47 -7.67 -8.35 17.75
N PHE A 48 -7.93 -9.43 16.99
CA PHE A 48 -7.99 -9.37 15.54
C PHE A 48 -9.02 -10.37 14.99
N ASP A 49 -10.24 -9.91 14.71
CA ASP A 49 -11.25 -10.64 13.95
C ASP A 49 -11.64 -9.83 12.71
N SER A 50 -11.08 -10.20 11.55
CA SER A 50 -11.29 -9.49 10.28
C SER A 50 -12.60 -9.82 9.57
N ARG A 51 -13.47 -10.62 10.19
CA ARG A 51 -14.79 -10.97 9.65
C ARG A 51 -15.78 -9.83 9.83
N LEU A 52 -16.84 -9.80 9.02
CA LEU A 52 -17.95 -8.85 9.18
C LEU A 52 -18.50 -8.88 10.62
N GLY A 53 -18.55 -7.71 11.27
CA GLY A 53 -18.95 -7.53 12.68
C GLY A 53 -17.87 -7.92 13.69
N GLY A 54 -16.69 -8.34 13.24
CA GLY A 54 -15.54 -8.66 14.06
C GLY A 54 -14.87 -7.40 14.62
N GLU A 55 -14.18 -7.58 15.74
CA GLU A 55 -13.47 -6.51 16.45
C GLU A 55 -11.96 -6.61 16.19
N ILE A 56 -11.33 -5.47 15.92
CA ILE A 56 -9.88 -5.31 15.83
C ILE A 56 -9.47 -4.27 16.87
N ILE A 57 -8.51 -4.61 17.71
CA ILE A 57 -7.93 -3.70 18.71
C ILE A 57 -6.42 -3.69 18.53
N VAL A 58 -5.87 -2.51 18.27
CA VAL A 58 -4.43 -2.29 18.07
C VAL A 58 -3.92 -1.30 19.10
N ASP A 59 -2.83 -1.65 19.78
CA ASP A 59 -2.07 -0.77 20.65
C ASP A 59 -0.97 -0.06 19.84
N HIS A 60 -1.08 1.26 19.72
CA HIS A 60 -0.13 2.13 19.01
C HIS A 60 1.01 2.64 19.92
N ALA A 61 1.29 1.92 21.02
CA ALA A 61 2.21 2.24 22.12
C ALA A 61 1.55 3.04 23.26
N ASP A 62 2.15 2.92 24.45
CA ASP A 62 1.68 3.54 25.70
C ASP A 62 0.20 3.25 26.03
N SER A 63 -0.32 2.08 25.61
CA SER A 63 -1.73 1.70 25.76
C SER A 63 -2.70 2.66 25.05
N TYR A 64 -2.23 3.33 24.00
CA TYR A 64 -3.08 4.15 23.14
C TYR A 64 -3.78 3.24 22.12
N LEU A 65 -5.00 2.83 22.49
CA LEU A 65 -5.73 1.78 21.79
C LEU A 65 -6.63 2.37 20.70
N CYS A 66 -6.40 1.93 19.46
CA CYS A 66 -7.37 2.04 18.38
C CYS A 66 -8.33 0.84 18.45
N ARG A 67 -9.64 1.12 18.42
CA ARG A 67 -10.70 0.11 18.32
C ARG A 67 -11.46 0.25 17.01
N SER A 68 -11.68 -0.89 16.37
CA SER A 68 -12.33 -0.99 15.07
C SER A 68 -13.33 -2.14 15.05
N GLU A 69 -14.48 -1.90 14.44
CA GLU A 69 -15.47 -2.91 14.06
C GLU A 69 -15.47 -3.02 12.54
N VAL A 70 -15.37 -4.24 12.01
CA VAL A 70 -15.42 -4.50 10.57
C VAL A 70 -16.86 -4.36 10.07
N LEU A 71 -17.11 -3.32 9.28
CA LEU A 71 -18.44 -2.95 8.78
C LEU A 71 -18.78 -3.62 7.44
N ALA A 72 -17.77 -3.89 6.62
CA ALA A 72 -17.92 -4.56 5.33
C ALA A 72 -16.62 -5.28 4.96
N ILE A 73 -16.75 -6.40 4.25
CA ILE A 73 -15.64 -7.09 3.59
C ILE A 73 -16.17 -7.74 2.30
N ASP A 74 -15.51 -7.45 1.18
CA ASP A 74 -15.87 -8.00 -0.14
C ASP A 74 -14.63 -8.08 -1.03
N GLY A 75 -14.22 -9.30 -1.39
CA GLY A 75 -12.98 -9.54 -2.13
C GLY A 75 -11.76 -8.93 -1.42
N HIS A 76 -11.04 -8.05 -2.12
CA HIS A 76 -9.90 -7.29 -1.60
C HIS A 76 -10.27 -5.90 -1.08
N SER A 77 -11.45 -5.78 -0.47
CA SER A 77 -11.93 -4.53 0.09
C SER A 77 -12.54 -4.76 1.47
N ALA A 78 -12.28 -3.84 2.40
CA ALA A 78 -12.92 -3.80 3.70
C ALA A 78 -13.18 -2.37 4.14
N GLU A 79 -14.23 -2.19 4.95
CA GLU A 79 -14.54 -0.96 5.68
C GLU A 79 -14.61 -1.30 7.16
N MET A 80 -14.06 -0.44 8.01
CA MET A 80 -14.14 -0.56 9.46
C MET A 80 -14.25 0.80 10.14
N THR A 81 -14.77 0.81 11.36
CA THR A 81 -14.67 2.00 12.21
C THR A 81 -13.21 2.22 12.63
N TRP A 82 -12.91 3.44 13.03
CA TRP A 82 -11.61 3.83 13.55
C TRP A 82 -11.83 4.74 14.75
N SER A 83 -11.40 4.31 15.94
CA SER A 83 -11.75 5.00 17.17
C SER A 83 -10.63 4.97 18.19
N PHE A 84 -10.13 6.16 18.52
CA PHE A 84 -9.29 6.42 19.69
C PHE A 84 -10.11 7.03 20.84
N PRO A 85 -9.62 7.01 22.09
CA PRO A 85 -10.37 7.50 23.26
C PRO A 85 -10.73 8.99 23.26
N ASP A 86 -9.93 9.82 22.60
CA ASP A 86 -9.97 11.29 22.60
C ASP A 86 -10.33 11.89 21.23
N GLU A 87 -10.62 11.04 20.26
CA GLU A 87 -11.01 11.43 18.90
C GLU A 87 -12.45 10.99 18.59
N PRO A 88 -13.19 11.72 17.74
CA PRO A 88 -14.45 11.22 17.20
C PRO A 88 -14.25 9.91 16.45
N THR A 89 -15.19 8.96 16.56
CA THR A 89 -15.15 7.75 15.75
C THR A 89 -15.28 8.09 14.27
N SER A 90 -14.27 7.70 13.50
CA SER A 90 -14.16 7.87 12.06
C SER A 90 -14.30 6.52 11.35
N ARG A 91 -14.12 6.48 10.02
CA ARG A 91 -14.19 5.25 9.23
C ARG A 91 -13.05 5.16 8.24
N ILE A 92 -12.47 3.97 8.15
CA ILE A 92 -11.46 3.65 7.15
C ILE A 92 -11.97 2.57 6.22
N SER A 93 -11.71 2.75 4.93
CA SER A 93 -11.85 1.70 3.92
C SER A 93 -10.51 1.48 3.22
N VAL A 94 -10.21 0.22 2.96
CA VAL A 94 -9.02 -0.21 2.22
C VAL A 94 -9.47 -1.11 1.09
N ALA A 95 -8.97 -0.85 -0.11
CA ALA A 95 -9.21 -1.69 -1.28
C ALA A 95 -7.90 -1.96 -2.02
N VAL A 96 -7.72 -3.18 -2.52
CA VAL A 96 -6.56 -3.57 -3.33
C VAL A 96 -7.04 -4.02 -4.71
N ALA A 97 -6.47 -3.43 -5.76
CA ALA A 97 -6.74 -3.80 -7.14
C ALA A 97 -5.45 -4.19 -7.84
N ALA A 98 -5.54 -5.06 -8.86
CA ALA A 98 -4.43 -5.26 -9.78
C ALA A 98 -4.09 -3.92 -10.46
N GLY A 99 -2.84 -3.52 -10.37
CA GLY A 99 -2.28 -2.37 -11.05
C GLY A 99 -1.90 -2.77 -12.47
N ASP A 100 -2.42 -2.07 -13.45
CA ASP A 100 -1.99 -2.29 -14.83
C ASP A 100 -0.53 -1.85 -14.98
N LEU A 101 0.36 -2.79 -15.33
CA LEU A 101 1.74 -2.53 -15.71
C LEU A 101 1.81 -2.17 -17.20
N SER A 102 0.92 -1.30 -17.70
CA SER A 102 1.13 -0.67 -18.99
C SER A 102 2.11 0.49 -18.80
N GLY A 103 3.39 0.14 -18.70
CA GLY A 103 4.47 1.10 -18.90
C GLY A 103 4.29 1.75 -20.28
N GLU A 104 4.04 3.04 -20.30
CA GLU A 104 4.21 3.86 -21.50
C GLU A 104 5.65 3.68 -21.97
N GLY A 105 5.83 2.80 -22.96
CA GLY A 105 7.05 2.67 -23.71
C GLY A 105 7.35 4.02 -24.34
N VAL A 106 8.49 4.58 -23.97
CA VAL A 106 9.08 5.72 -24.66
C VAL A 106 9.32 5.29 -26.11
N GLU A 107 8.43 5.67 -27.02
CA GLU A 107 8.66 5.60 -28.46
C GLU A 107 9.78 6.61 -28.80
N GLY A 108 11.02 6.12 -28.79
CA GLY A 108 12.15 6.79 -29.43
C GLY A 108 12.00 6.72 -30.96
N PRO A 109 12.31 7.79 -31.69
CA PRO A 109 12.06 7.87 -33.13
C PRO A 109 12.90 6.86 -33.91
N SER A 110 12.21 6.13 -34.78
CA SER A 110 12.71 5.16 -35.75
C SER A 110 13.72 5.81 -36.69
N ALA A 111 14.96 5.32 -36.69
CA ALA A 111 15.99 5.70 -37.65
C ALA A 111 16.12 4.61 -38.72
N ASP A 112 15.85 5.04 -39.95
CA ASP A 112 16.03 4.36 -41.22
C ASP A 112 17.48 3.87 -41.41
N GLY A 113 17.67 2.65 -41.93
CA GLY A 113 19.01 2.08 -42.09
C GLY A 113 19.06 0.72 -42.79
N THR A 114 19.02 0.76 -44.10
CA THR A 114 19.10 -0.30 -45.12
C THR A 114 20.09 -1.47 -44.89
N SER A 115 19.61 -2.66 -45.27
CA SER A 115 20.20 -3.98 -45.55
C SER A 115 21.70 -4.13 -45.84
N ALA A 116 22.26 -5.26 -45.38
CA ALA A 116 23.22 -6.08 -46.12
C ALA A 116 23.10 -7.58 -45.76
N SER A 117 23.01 -8.44 -46.77
CA SER A 117 22.92 -9.89 -46.69
C SER A 117 24.29 -10.57 -46.63
N GLY A 118 24.39 -11.73 -45.97
CA GLY A 118 25.47 -12.72 -46.10
C GLY A 118 25.24 -13.98 -45.23
N PRO A 119 25.63 -15.21 -45.65
CA PRO A 119 24.89 -16.43 -45.30
C PRO A 119 25.56 -17.41 -44.30
N SER A 120 24.69 -18.23 -43.68
CA SER A 120 24.79 -19.63 -43.19
C SER A 120 26.02 -20.19 -42.46
N ALA A 121 25.78 -20.79 -41.28
CA ALA A 121 26.23 -22.16 -40.96
C ALA A 121 25.45 -22.79 -39.77
N ASP A 122 25.38 -24.12 -39.82
CA ASP A 122 24.59 -25.09 -39.06
C ASP A 122 24.56 -25.05 -37.52
N GLY A 123 23.37 -25.35 -37.00
CA GLY A 123 23.08 -26.55 -36.21
C GLY A 123 23.76 -26.75 -34.85
N THR A 124 22.99 -26.71 -33.77
CA THR A 124 22.77 -27.87 -32.86
C THR A 124 21.69 -27.49 -31.85
N SER A 125 20.55 -28.19 -31.94
CA SER A 125 19.51 -28.19 -30.93
C SER A 125 20.02 -28.89 -29.67
N THR A 126 20.06 -28.17 -28.56
CA THR A 126 20.02 -28.79 -27.22
C THR A 126 18.91 -28.15 -26.43
N SER A 127 17.86 -28.94 -26.28
CA SER A 127 16.73 -28.88 -25.38
C SER A 127 16.79 -27.78 -24.31
N GLY A 128 15.81 -26.87 -24.44
CA GLY A 128 15.47 -25.91 -23.42
C GLY A 128 15.22 -26.60 -22.09
N ARG A 129 15.91 -26.10 -21.07
CA ARG A 129 15.46 -26.21 -19.70
C ARG A 129 14.81 -24.88 -19.36
N SER A 130 13.51 -24.79 -19.68
CA SER A 130 12.62 -23.81 -19.10
C SER A 130 12.68 -24.00 -17.58
N ALA A 131 13.39 -23.10 -16.92
CA ALA A 131 13.33 -22.96 -15.48
C ALA A 131 12.43 -21.75 -15.22
N ASP A 132 11.21 -22.06 -14.79
CA ASP A 132 10.40 -21.23 -13.90
C ASP A 132 10.12 -19.80 -14.38
N GLY A 133 9.23 -19.70 -15.38
CA GLY A 133 8.38 -18.52 -15.47
C GLY A 133 7.39 -18.59 -14.33
N GLY A 134 7.81 -18.19 -13.12
CA GLY A 134 6.87 -17.85 -12.07
C GLY A 134 6.02 -16.72 -12.62
N ASP A 135 4.72 -16.93 -12.70
CA ASP A 135 3.77 -15.86 -12.98
C ASP A 135 3.96 -14.81 -11.87
N GLU A 136 4.82 -13.82 -12.10
CA GLU A 136 4.89 -12.63 -11.25
C GLU A 136 3.52 -11.97 -11.38
N GLU A 137 2.69 -12.11 -10.34
CA GLU A 137 1.41 -11.42 -10.30
C GLU A 137 1.64 -9.94 -10.58
N PRO A 138 0.78 -9.31 -11.40
CA PRO A 138 0.94 -7.90 -11.71
C PRO A 138 0.94 -7.09 -10.41
N ALA A 139 1.81 -6.07 -10.36
CA ALA A 139 1.86 -5.10 -9.27
C ALA A 139 0.45 -4.62 -8.90
N SER A 140 0.20 -4.30 -7.65
CA SER A 140 -1.12 -3.88 -7.18
C SER A 140 -1.16 -2.42 -6.78
N VAL A 141 -2.38 -1.90 -6.62
CA VAL A 141 -2.65 -0.60 -6.04
C VAL A 141 -3.52 -0.79 -4.81
N LEU A 142 -2.99 -0.38 -3.66
CA LEU A 142 -3.73 -0.21 -2.42
C LEU A 142 -4.31 1.21 -2.38
N THR A 143 -5.61 1.31 -2.19
CA THR A 143 -6.32 2.57 -1.96
C THR A 143 -6.84 2.59 -0.53
N LEU A 144 -6.41 3.57 0.24
CA LEU A 144 -6.89 3.84 1.60
C LEU A 144 -7.75 5.10 1.57
N ARG A 145 -8.95 5.02 2.14
CA ARG A 145 -9.84 6.17 2.35
C ARG A 145 -10.22 6.29 3.81
N HIS A 146 -10.00 7.46 4.39
CA HIS A 146 -10.34 7.75 5.78
C HIS A 146 -11.34 8.91 5.84
N LEU A 147 -12.56 8.63 6.28
CA LEU A 147 -13.67 9.57 6.40
C LEU A 147 -13.91 9.96 7.86
N GLY A 148 -14.36 11.19 8.09
CA GLY A 148 -14.77 11.64 9.42
C GLY A 148 -13.60 12.14 10.28
N LEU A 149 -12.58 12.74 9.66
CA LEU A 149 -11.36 13.19 10.32
C LEU A 149 -11.46 14.63 10.86
N GLY A 150 -12.31 15.45 10.26
CA GLY A 150 -12.41 16.89 10.53
C GLY A 150 -11.04 17.58 10.41
N ASP A 151 -10.66 18.30 11.46
CA ASP A 151 -9.40 19.04 11.52
C ASP A 151 -8.16 18.13 11.61
N LEU A 152 -8.34 16.81 11.79
CA LEU A 152 -7.23 15.84 11.89
C LEU A 152 -6.72 15.35 10.53
N ILE A 153 -7.33 15.78 9.41
CA ILE A 153 -7.04 15.25 8.07
C ILE A 153 -5.55 15.32 7.69
N ASP A 154 -4.88 16.41 8.01
CA ASP A 154 -3.47 16.62 7.66
C ASP A 154 -2.55 15.76 8.56
N SER A 155 -2.89 15.63 9.86
CA SER A 155 -2.15 14.74 10.78
C SER A 155 -2.30 13.26 10.41
N TYR A 156 -3.48 12.85 9.94
CA TYR A 156 -3.69 11.48 9.48
C TYR A 156 -3.04 11.23 8.12
N ALA A 157 -2.89 12.23 7.26
CA ALA A 157 -2.15 12.07 6.01
C ALA A 157 -0.70 11.66 6.28
N THR A 158 0.00 12.37 7.17
CA THR A 158 1.40 12.05 7.53
C THR A 158 1.51 10.70 8.25
N GLY A 159 0.59 10.41 9.18
CA GLY A 159 0.52 9.13 9.88
C GLY A 159 0.33 7.96 8.92
N TRP A 160 -0.62 8.04 7.99
CA TRP A 160 -0.87 6.98 7.02
C TRP A 160 0.27 6.77 6.04
N LEU A 161 0.91 7.83 5.54
CA LEU A 161 2.09 7.69 4.69
C LEU A 161 3.22 6.96 5.41
N THR A 162 3.38 7.21 6.72
CA THR A 162 4.35 6.52 7.56
C THR A 162 4.00 5.04 7.71
N HIS A 163 2.76 4.71 8.12
CA HIS A 163 2.30 3.33 8.25
C HIS A 163 2.40 2.55 6.93
N LEU A 164 2.04 3.15 5.79
CA LEU A 164 2.13 2.50 4.49
C LEU A 164 3.58 2.26 4.03
N SER A 165 4.53 3.11 4.45
CA SER A 165 5.96 2.85 4.24
C SER A 165 6.46 1.66 5.04
N PHE A 166 5.99 1.50 6.28
CA PHE A 166 6.29 0.32 7.11
C PHE A 166 5.61 -0.94 6.54
N PHE A 167 4.37 -0.82 6.06
CA PHE A 167 3.64 -1.90 5.41
C PHE A 167 4.37 -2.41 4.17
N GLU A 168 4.82 -1.51 3.29
CA GLU A 168 5.60 -1.89 2.10
C GLU A 168 6.88 -2.65 2.47
N ALA A 169 7.60 -2.20 3.48
CA ALA A 169 8.83 -2.84 3.94
C ALA A 169 8.59 -4.20 4.60
N SER A 170 7.54 -4.32 5.41
CA SER A 170 7.07 -5.57 6.01
C SER A 170 6.67 -6.58 4.94
N LEU A 171 5.87 -6.16 3.95
CA LEU A 171 5.46 -6.97 2.80
C LEU A 171 6.66 -7.45 1.96
N ALA A 172 7.71 -6.63 1.84
CA ALA A 172 8.95 -6.99 1.17
C ALA A 172 9.85 -7.95 1.98
N GLY A 173 9.44 -8.33 3.21
CA GLY A 173 10.22 -9.18 4.11
C GLY A 173 11.38 -8.46 4.79
N THR A 174 11.38 -7.13 4.79
CA THR A 174 12.42 -6.28 5.39
C THR A 174 11.79 -5.19 6.27
N PRO A 175 11.10 -5.55 7.38
CA PRO A 175 10.38 -4.58 8.20
C PRO A 175 11.28 -3.47 8.74
N LEU A 176 10.74 -2.26 8.82
CA LEU A 176 11.48 -1.10 9.31
C LEU A 176 11.58 -1.12 10.85
N PRO A 177 12.69 -0.62 11.40
CA PRO A 177 12.81 -0.43 12.85
C PRO A 177 11.83 0.65 13.35
N TRP A 178 11.09 0.38 14.43
CA TRP A 178 10.07 1.28 14.99
C TRP A 178 10.62 2.67 15.38
N GLU A 179 11.91 2.77 15.68
CA GLU A 179 12.58 4.04 15.97
C GLU A 179 12.55 5.02 14.78
N GLN A 180 12.28 4.54 13.56
CA GLN A 180 12.17 5.37 12.35
C GLN A 180 10.78 5.97 12.15
N PHE A 181 9.78 5.58 12.95
CA PHE A 181 8.40 6.02 12.74
C PHE A 181 8.28 7.55 12.82
N TRP A 182 8.70 8.15 13.93
CA TRP A 182 8.60 9.60 14.12
C TRP A 182 9.51 10.40 13.16
N PRO A 183 10.79 10.03 12.93
CA PRO A 183 11.61 10.68 11.90
C PRO A 183 10.99 10.66 10.50
N LEU A 184 10.33 9.56 10.12
CA LEU A 184 9.67 9.44 8.83
C LEU A 184 8.38 10.26 8.78
N CYS A 185 7.58 10.23 9.84
CA CYS A 185 6.38 11.05 9.99
C CYS A 185 6.69 12.55 9.87
N GLU A 186 7.73 13.04 10.57
CA GLU A 186 8.21 14.42 10.44
C GLU A 186 8.68 14.76 9.02
N THR A 187 9.23 13.78 8.30
CA THR A 187 9.66 13.99 6.91
C THR A 187 8.46 14.19 6.00
N PHE A 188 7.41 13.37 6.16
CA PHE A 188 6.16 13.54 5.41
C PHE A 188 5.46 14.85 5.75
N ASP A 189 5.39 15.22 7.02
CA ASP A 189 4.85 16.50 7.49
C ASP A 189 5.50 17.68 6.77
N ARG A 190 6.83 17.75 6.79
CA ARG A 190 7.59 18.80 6.07
C ARG A 190 7.41 18.77 4.56
N LEU A 191 7.16 17.61 3.95
CA LEU A 191 6.96 17.51 2.50
C LEU A 191 5.55 18.00 2.11
N LEU A 192 4.53 17.59 2.85
CA LEU A 192 3.14 17.97 2.60
C LEU A 192 2.88 19.47 2.88
N ASP A 193 3.48 20.01 3.94
CA ASP A 193 3.44 21.45 4.26
C ASP A 193 4.01 22.34 3.15
N ARG A 194 4.97 21.81 2.38
CA ARG A 194 5.63 22.54 1.30
C ARG A 194 4.82 22.51 0.00
N THR A 195 3.99 21.48 -0.18
CA THR A 195 3.08 21.36 -1.34
C THR A 195 1.75 22.09 -1.13
N GLY A 196 1.40 22.45 0.11
CA GLY A 196 0.20 23.23 0.45
C GLY A 196 0.35 24.76 0.35
N ARG A 197 1.44 25.28 -0.23
CA ARG A 197 1.66 26.72 -0.49
C ARG A 197 1.70 27.05 -1.97
#